data_AF-A0A8T5BT96-F1
#
_entry.id   AF-A0A8T5BT96-F1
#
_cell.length_a   1.000
_cell.length_b   1.000
_cell.length_c   1.000
_cell.angle_alpha   90.00
_cell.angle_beta   90.00
_cell.angle_gamma   90.00
#
_symmetry.space_group_name_H-M   'P 1'
#
loop_
_entity.id
_entity.type
_entity.pdbx_description
1 polymer ?
#
loop_
_entity_poly.entity_id
_entity_poly.type
_entity_poly.pdbx_seq_one_letter_code
_entity_poly.pdbx_strand_id
1 'polypeptide(L)'
;MPRKIINEENITIAEAKHILDKIIKNKEEVGEFQRRTVDYLMKFAKLEVQQAKKLVKELIKQFKIEDVEAIQIVNCMPESVDEIRTILAGKGRIIESEKLKGILDVLNNYRK
;
A
#
# COMPACT_ATOMS: atom_id res chain seq x y z
N MET A 1 28.34 19.99 6.14
CA MET A 1 27.06 20.42 5.53
C MET A 1 25.96 19.47 5.97
N PRO A 2 24.77 19.95 6.39
CA PRO A 2 23.65 19.08 6.68
C PRO A 2 23.13 18.42 5.40
N ARG A 3 22.70 17.16 5.50
CA ARG A 3 22.05 16.44 4.39
C ARG A 3 20.65 17.03 4.18
N LYS A 4 20.24 17.22 2.92
CA LYS A 4 18.89 17.70 2.54
C LYS A 4 18.16 16.59 1.79
N ILE A 5 16.87 16.42 2.08
CA ILE A 5 15.99 15.50 1.35
C ILE A 5 15.68 16.12 -0.02
N ILE A 6 15.94 15.35 -1.09
CA ILE A 6 15.73 15.78 -2.48
C ILE A 6 14.38 15.27 -2.99
N ASN A 7 13.99 14.05 -2.62
CA ASN A 7 12.72 13.43 -2.98
C ASN A 7 12.30 12.45 -1.87
N GLU A 8 11.00 12.30 -1.68
CA GLU A 8 10.37 11.36 -0.75
C GLU A 8 9.09 10.82 -1.40
N GLU A 9 8.93 9.50 -1.39
CA GLU A 9 7.78 8.83 -1.98
C GLU A 9 7.28 7.74 -1.03
N ASN A 10 5.97 7.71 -0.84
CA ASN A 10 5.31 6.65 -0.09
C ASN A 10 5.24 5.37 -0.94
N ILE A 11 5.51 4.22 -0.32
CA ILE A 11 5.52 2.91 -1.00
C ILE A 11 4.58 1.92 -0.32
N THR A 12 4.07 0.98 -1.10
CA THR A 12 3.26 -0.15 -0.63
C THR A 12 4.12 -1.24 0.03
N ILE A 13 3.47 -2.10 0.82
CA ILE A 13 4.10 -3.30 1.42
C ILE A 13 4.71 -4.19 0.32
N ALA A 14 4.04 -4.32 -0.82
CA ALA A 14 4.53 -5.11 -1.95
C ALA A 14 5.82 -4.53 -2.55
N GLU A 15 5.90 -3.20 -2.71
CA GLU A 15 7.11 -2.52 -3.17
C GLU A 15 8.24 -2.60 -2.15
N ALA A 16 7.94 -2.37 -0.87
CA ALA A 16 8.90 -2.48 0.22
C ALA A 16 9.50 -3.88 0.29
N LYS A 17 8.68 -4.93 0.14
CA LYS A 17 9.12 -6.33 0.07
C LYS A 17 10.14 -6.52 -1.04
N HIS A 18 9.82 -6.08 -2.26
CA HIS A 18 10.70 -6.24 -3.42
C HIS A 18 12.04 -5.50 -3.28
N ILE A 19 12.02 -4.31 -2.68
CA ILE A 19 13.23 -3.53 -2.43
C ILE A 19 14.12 -4.26 -1.41
N LEU A 20 13.54 -4.71 -0.30
CA LEU A 20 14.30 -5.41 0.73
C LEU A 20 14.80 -6.79 0.26
N ASP A 21 14.00 -7.55 -0.48
CA ASP A 21 14.43 -8.83 -1.06
C ASP A 21 15.65 -8.66 -1.97
N LYS A 22 15.72 -7.58 -2.76
CA LYS A 22 16.90 -7.26 -3.57
C LYS A 22 18.13 -6.92 -2.73
N ILE A 23 17.93 -6.16 -1.65
CA ILE A 23 19.04 -5.77 -0.76
C ILE A 23 19.60 -7.00 -0.04
N ILE A 24 18.73 -7.89 0.44
CA ILE A 24 19.14 -9.12 1.13
C ILE A 24 19.89 -10.06 0.19
N LYS A 25 19.43 -10.24 -1.06
CA LYS A 25 20.13 -11.08 -2.04
C LYS A 25 21.56 -10.62 -2.35
N ASN A 26 21.84 -9.32 -2.19
CA ASN A 26 23.13 -8.73 -2.51
C ASN A 26 24.04 -8.56 -1.28
N LYS A 27 23.58 -8.93 -0.08
CA LYS A 27 24.34 -8.78 1.17
C LYS A 27 24.52 -10.13 1.87
N GLU A 28 25.73 -10.42 2.29
CA GLU A 28 26.04 -11.62 3.09
C GLU A 28 25.45 -11.53 4.51
N GLU A 29 25.38 -10.32 5.10
CA GLU A 29 24.78 -10.10 6.41
C GLU A 29 23.64 -9.08 6.39
N VAL A 30 22.51 -9.50 6.95
CA VAL A 30 21.29 -8.71 7.11
C VAL A 30 21.03 -8.51 8.59
N GLY A 31 20.92 -7.26 9.02
CA GLY A 31 20.66 -6.91 10.42
C GLY A 31 19.30 -7.42 10.92
N GLU A 32 19.17 -7.60 12.23
CA GLU A 32 17.97 -8.21 12.84
C GLU A 32 16.67 -7.47 12.50
N PHE A 33 16.69 -6.12 12.54
CA PHE A 33 15.53 -5.31 12.18
C PHE A 33 15.10 -5.49 10.71
N GLN A 34 16.04 -5.70 9.80
CA GLN A 34 15.75 -5.93 8.39
C GLN A 34 15.12 -7.31 8.20
N ARG A 35 15.62 -8.34 8.90
CA ARG A 35 15.03 -9.69 8.87
C ARG A 35 13.59 -9.67 9.36
N ARG A 36 13.34 -9.09 10.55
CA ARG A 36 11.99 -8.96 11.12
C ARG A 36 11.04 -8.19 10.21
N THR A 37 11.54 -7.11 9.58
CA THR A 37 10.76 -6.35 8.60
C THR A 37 10.42 -7.20 7.38
N VAL A 38 11.35 -7.98 6.85
CA VAL A 38 11.08 -8.87 5.71
C VAL A 38 10.09 -9.97 6.08
N ASP A 39 10.18 -10.56 7.27
CA ASP A 39 9.20 -11.54 7.74
C ASP A 39 7.78 -10.94 7.78
N TYR A 40 7.65 -9.69 8.25
CA TYR A 40 6.39 -8.95 8.20
C TYR A 40 5.93 -8.75 6.74
N LEU A 41 6.79 -8.20 5.89
CA LEU A 41 6.44 -7.91 4.50
C LEU A 41 6.08 -9.18 3.71
N MET A 42 6.73 -10.30 3.98
CA MET A 42 6.41 -11.59 3.37
C MET A 42 5.01 -12.08 3.77
N LYS A 43 4.62 -11.88 5.03
CA LYS A 43 3.30 -12.29 5.56
C LYS A 43 2.17 -11.38 5.08
N PHE A 44 2.43 -10.07 4.96
CA PHE A 44 1.39 -9.07 4.69
C PHE A 44 1.36 -8.56 3.24
N ALA A 45 2.31 -8.92 2.39
CA ALA A 45 2.23 -8.61 0.96
C ALA A 45 1.13 -9.43 0.28
N LYS A 46 -0.03 -8.81 0.07
CA LYS A 46 -1.21 -9.45 -0.55
C LYS A 46 -1.17 -9.48 -2.07
N LEU A 47 -0.41 -8.58 -2.69
CA LEU A 47 -0.33 -8.42 -4.14
C LEU A 47 1.11 -8.43 -4.63
N GLU A 48 1.27 -8.72 -5.92
CA GLU A 48 2.54 -8.52 -6.61
C GLU A 48 2.81 -7.02 -6.84
N VAL A 49 4.08 -6.64 -6.93
CA VAL A 49 4.53 -5.24 -7.05
C VAL A 49 3.86 -4.52 -8.23
N GLN A 50 3.74 -5.19 -9.37
CA GLN A 50 3.12 -4.59 -10.57
C GLN A 50 1.63 -4.33 -10.37
N GLN A 51 0.92 -5.28 -9.75
CA GLN A 51 -0.50 -5.16 -9.44
C GLN A 51 -0.74 -4.07 -8.39
N ALA A 52 0.05 -4.05 -7.31
CA ALA A 52 -0.03 -3.02 -6.27
C ALA A 52 0.16 -1.61 -6.85
N LYS A 53 1.20 -1.39 -7.66
CA LYS A 53 1.45 -0.10 -8.33
C LYS A 53 0.30 0.33 -9.24
N LYS A 54 -0.27 -0.63 -9.98
CA LYS A 54 -1.38 -0.34 -10.89
C LYS A 54 -2.64 0.03 -10.11
N LEU A 55 -2.96 -0.73 -9.07
CA LEU A 55 -4.12 -0.51 -8.21
C LEU A 55 -4.04 0.84 -7.48
N VAL A 56 -2.89 1.20 -6.90
CA VAL A 56 -2.71 2.53 -6.28
C VAL A 56 -3.00 3.65 -7.29
N LYS A 57 -2.44 3.57 -8.50
CA LYS A 57 -2.68 4.58 -9.55
C LYS A 57 -4.14 4.64 -9.98
N GLU A 58 -4.79 3.49 -10.07
CA GLU A 58 -6.20 3.38 -10.43
C GLU A 58 -7.09 4.04 -9.36
N LEU A 59 -6.83 3.74 -8.08
CA LEU A 59 -7.56 4.30 -6.96
C LEU A 59 -7.43 5.83 -6.87
N ILE A 60 -6.21 6.36 -7.02
CA ILE A 60 -5.96 7.82 -7.01
C ILE A 60 -6.69 8.50 -8.17
N LYS A 61 -6.63 7.91 -9.39
CA LYS A 61 -7.24 8.52 -10.58
C LYS A 61 -8.77 8.49 -10.56
N GLN A 62 -9.36 7.35 -10.23
CA GLN A 62 -10.82 7.17 -10.27
C GLN A 62 -11.50 7.84 -9.08
N PHE A 63 -10.94 7.67 -7.88
CA PHE A 63 -11.59 8.10 -6.65
C PHE A 63 -11.01 9.38 -6.06
N LYS A 64 -9.96 9.98 -6.67
CA LYS A 64 -9.33 11.22 -6.18
C LYS A 64 -9.01 11.19 -4.69
N ILE A 65 -8.57 10.03 -4.20
CA ILE A 65 -8.08 9.86 -2.83
C ILE A 65 -6.59 10.18 -2.76
N GLU A 66 -6.09 10.43 -1.56
CA GLU A 66 -4.67 10.75 -1.37
C GLU A 66 -3.80 9.51 -1.59
N ASP A 67 -2.52 9.74 -1.90
CA ASP A 67 -1.54 8.68 -2.13
C ASP A 67 -1.41 7.74 -0.93
N VAL A 68 -1.32 8.31 0.28
CA VAL A 68 -1.23 7.54 1.53
C VAL A 68 -2.48 6.68 1.75
N GLU A 69 -3.66 7.23 1.48
CA GLU A 69 -4.94 6.52 1.61
C GLU A 69 -5.02 5.35 0.62
N ALA A 70 -4.66 5.58 -0.65
CA ALA A 70 -4.62 4.55 -1.67
C ALA A 70 -3.64 3.43 -1.29
N ILE A 71 -2.45 3.79 -0.81
CA ILE A 71 -1.44 2.82 -0.35
C ILE A 71 -1.97 1.98 0.81
N GLN A 72 -2.63 2.59 1.80
CA GLN A 72 -3.22 1.86 2.93
C GLN A 72 -4.34 0.91 2.49
N ILE A 73 -5.20 1.35 1.56
CA ILE A 73 -6.23 0.47 0.98
C ILE A 73 -5.58 -0.74 0.29
N VAL A 74 -4.51 -0.54 -0.49
CA VAL A 74 -3.81 -1.62 -1.18
C VAL A 74 -3.09 -2.56 -0.21
N ASN A 75 -2.53 -2.04 0.88
CA ASN A 75 -1.89 -2.85 1.92
C ASN A 75 -2.91 -3.70 2.70
N CYS A 76 -4.06 -3.10 3.04
CA CYS A 76 -5.09 -3.74 3.84
C CYS A 76 -6.03 -4.64 3.02
N MET A 77 -6.24 -4.39 1.73
CA MET A 77 -7.23 -5.06 0.87
C MET A 77 -8.58 -5.30 1.57
N PRO A 78 -9.30 -4.22 1.95
CA PRO A 78 -10.51 -4.29 2.78
C PRO A 78 -11.70 -4.93 2.09
N GLU A 79 -12.37 -5.89 2.73
CA GLU A 79 -13.44 -6.72 2.15
C GLU A 79 -14.84 -6.12 2.30
N SER A 80 -14.98 -5.15 3.20
CA SER A 80 -16.24 -4.47 3.46
C SER A 80 -16.16 -2.96 3.23
N VAL A 81 -17.30 -2.36 2.94
CA VAL A 81 -17.45 -0.90 2.83
C VAL A 81 -17.08 -0.21 4.15
N ASP A 82 -17.34 -0.85 5.28
CA ASP A 82 -17.06 -0.28 6.60
C ASP A 82 -15.57 -0.27 6.93
N GLU A 83 -14.80 -1.27 6.47
CA GLU A 83 -13.34 -1.24 6.54
C GLU A 83 -12.75 -0.11 5.69
N ILE A 84 -13.23 0.07 4.45
CA ILE A 84 -12.79 1.18 3.59
C ILE A 84 -13.12 2.52 4.24
N ARG A 85 -14.32 2.65 4.82
CA ARG A 85 -14.71 3.86 5.55
C ARG A 85 -13.79 4.12 6.72
N THR A 86 -13.39 3.09 7.47
CA THR A 86 -12.48 3.22 8.62
C THR A 86 -11.10 3.73 8.19
N ILE A 87 -10.56 3.22 7.07
CA ILE A 87 -9.27 3.66 6.53
C ILE A 87 -9.32 5.14 6.11
N LEU A 88 -10.44 5.58 5.54
CA LEU A 88 -10.63 6.95 5.04
C LEU A 88 -11.20 7.93 6.07
N ALA A 89 -11.64 7.46 7.25
CA ALA A 89 -12.29 8.27 8.27
C ALA A 89 -11.34 9.27 8.96
N GLY A 90 -10.02 9.10 8.83
CA GLY A 90 -9.01 9.86 9.57
C GLY A 90 -9.05 11.38 9.38
N LYS A 91 -9.77 11.90 8.36
CA LYS A 91 -9.85 13.34 8.07
C LYS A 91 -11.25 13.97 8.24
N GLY A 92 -12.21 13.25 8.82
CA GLY A 92 -13.56 13.79 9.02
C GLY A 92 -14.31 14.12 7.72
N ARG A 93 -13.88 13.54 6.59
CA ARG A 93 -14.54 13.70 5.29
C ARG A 93 -15.74 12.74 5.21
N ILE A 94 -16.90 13.26 4.83
CA ILE A 94 -18.05 12.43 4.50
C ILE A 94 -17.79 11.86 3.10
N ILE A 95 -17.68 10.54 3.01
CA ILE A 95 -17.48 9.83 1.74
C ILE A 95 -18.79 9.16 1.38
N GLU A 96 -19.26 9.45 0.17
CA GLU A 96 -20.48 8.87 -0.38
C GLU A 96 -20.38 7.34 -0.46
N SER A 97 -21.47 6.67 -0.09
CA SER A 97 -21.55 5.21 -0.11
C SER A 97 -21.31 4.61 -1.51
N GLU A 98 -21.69 5.31 -2.57
CA GLU A 98 -21.44 4.88 -3.96
C GLU A 98 -19.94 4.83 -4.26
N LYS A 99 -19.19 5.85 -3.80
CA LYS A 99 -17.74 5.91 -3.96
C LYS A 99 -17.05 4.77 -3.22
N LEU A 100 -17.50 4.44 -2.00
CA LEU A 100 -16.95 3.33 -1.23
C LEU A 100 -17.23 1.97 -1.90
N LYS A 101 -18.42 1.78 -2.46
CA LYS A 101 -18.76 0.58 -3.25
C LYS A 101 -17.88 0.47 -4.49
N GLY A 102 -17.68 1.56 -5.22
CA GLY A 102 -16.79 1.57 -6.38
C GLY A 102 -15.35 1.18 -6.03
N ILE A 103 -14.82 1.65 -4.89
CA ILE A 103 -13.50 1.23 -4.41
C ILE A 103 -13.49 -0.28 -4.14
N LEU A 104 -14.52 -0.81 -3.47
CA LEU A 104 -14.62 -2.24 -3.17
C LEU A 104 -14.68 -3.09 -4.45
N ASP A 105 -15.42 -2.65 -5.46
CA ASP A 105 -15.53 -3.33 -6.76
C ASP A 105 -14.19 -3.36 -7.49
N VAL A 106 -13.44 -2.25 -7.48
CA VAL A 106 -12.09 -2.22 -8.04
C VAL A 106 -11.17 -3.16 -7.27
N LEU A 107 -11.24 -3.21 -5.94
CA LEU A 107 -10.43 -4.14 -5.14
C LEU A 107 -10.74 -5.61 -5.45
N ASN A 108 -12.02 -5.94 -5.66
CA ASN A 108 -12.44 -7.29 -6.03
C ASN A 108 -11.82 -7.78 -7.34
N ASN A 109 -11.57 -6.90 -8.31
CA ASN A 109 -10.91 -7.26 -9.57
C ASN A 109 -9.44 -7.68 -9.40
N TYR A 110 -8.82 -7.32 -8.27
CA TYR A 110 -7.43 -7.67 -7.95
C TYR A 110 -7.34 -8.79 -6.90
N ARG A 111 -8.48 -9.26 -6.36
CA ARG A 111 -8.53 -10.46 -5.53
C ARG A 111 -8.49 -11.69 -6.43
N LYS A 112 -7.71 -12.69 -6.01
CA LYS A 112 -7.77 -14.03 -6.61
C LYS A 112 -8.93 -14.81 -6.02
#